data_AF-A0A1C2EG34-F1
#
_entry.id   AF-A0A1C2EG34-F1
#
_cell.length_a   1.000
_cell.length_b   1.000
_cell.length_c   1.000
_cell.angle_alpha   90.00
_cell.angle_beta   90.00
_cell.angle_gamma   90.00
#
_symmetry.space_group_name_H-M   'P 1'
#
loop_
_entity.id
_entity.type
_entity.pdbx_description
1 polymer ?
#
loop_
_entity_poly.entity_id
_entity_poly.type
_entity_poly.pdbx_seq_one_letter_code
_entity_poly.pdbx_strand_id
1 'polypeptide(L)'
;MEKNWEQTLIAVIERELAQLEWLIKCERAGEEDVERGDVHAQIDRLGGLTDLADPEGLPVSETTAARLRQLNEVVMGMVRSRLSNI
;
A
#
# COMPACT_ATOMS: atom_id res chain seq x y z
N MET A 1 -10.91 2.76 26.83
CA MET A 1 -10.31 3.18 25.55
C MET A 1 -10.30 1.95 24.66
N GLU A 2 -11.38 1.75 23.89
CA GLU A 2 -11.33 0.73 22.83
C GLU A 2 -10.24 1.17 21.86
N LYS A 3 -9.15 0.41 21.79
CA LYS A 3 -8.10 0.65 20.79
C LYS A 3 -8.74 0.34 19.44
N ASN A 4 -9.07 1.37 18.67
CA ASN A 4 -9.58 1.22 17.31
C ASN A 4 -8.43 0.79 16.39
N TRP A 5 -8.11 -0.50 16.45
CA TRP A 5 -7.05 -1.13 15.68
C TRP A 5 -7.31 -1.03 14.18
N GLU A 6 -8.57 -0.95 13.74
CA GLU A 6 -8.94 -0.75 12.33
C GLU A 6 -8.46 0.61 11.82
N GLN A 7 -8.66 1.69 12.59
CA GLN A 7 -8.11 3.00 12.27
C GLN A 7 -6.58 2.99 12.24
N THR A 8 -5.96 2.23 13.13
CA THR A 8 -4.50 2.09 13.16
C THR A 8 -4.00 1.37 11.92
N LEU A 9 -4.69 0.31 11.48
CA LEU A 9 -4.39 -0.41 10.25
C LEU A 9 -4.48 0.50 9.02
N ILE A 10 -5.57 1.28 8.91
CA ILE A 10 -5.73 2.25 7.82
C ILE A 10 -4.57 3.25 7.81
N ALA A 11 -4.23 3.83 8.96
CA ALA A 11 -3.14 4.79 9.07
C ALA A 11 -1.77 4.20 8.69
N VAL A 12 -1.52 2.94 9.03
CA VAL A 12 -0.30 2.22 8.60
C VAL A 12 -0.29 2.09 7.08
N ILE A 13 -1.36 1.62 6.46
CA ILE A 13 -1.43 1.44 5.00
C ILE A 13 -1.25 2.76 4.27
N GLU A 14 -1.86 3.85 4.75
CA GLU A 14 -1.69 5.19 4.18
C GLU A 14 -0.23 5.67 4.24
N ARG A 15 0.49 5.38 5.33
CA ARG A 15 1.92 5.68 5.45
C ARG A 15 2.76 4.83 4.49
N GLU A 16 2.48 3.54 4.40
CA GLU A 16 3.20 2.64 3.51
C GLU A 16 2.95 3.01 2.03
N LEU A 17 1.75 3.52 1.69
CA LEU A 17 1.43 4.08 0.37
C LEU A 17 2.24 5.34 0.06
N ALA A 18 2.34 6.28 1.01
CA ALA A 18 3.15 7.48 0.83
C ALA A 18 4.64 7.13 0.61
N GLN A 19 5.14 6.09 1.29
CA GLN A 19 6.48 5.57 1.07
C GLN A 19 6.64 4.98 -0.33
N LEU A 20 5.67 4.20 -0.82
CA LEU A 20 5.71 3.68 -2.20
C LEU A 20 5.76 4.81 -3.23
N GLU A 21 4.97 5.86 -3.03
CA GLU A 21 4.97 7.03 -3.93
C GLU A 21 6.33 7.72 -3.95
N TRP A 22 6.94 7.89 -2.76
CA TRP A 22 8.28 8.47 -2.63
C TRP A 22 9.33 7.59 -3.32
N LEU A 23 9.34 6.28 -3.08
CA LEU A 23 10.28 5.33 -3.70
C LEU A 23 10.18 5.36 -5.24
N ILE A 24 8.97 5.37 -5.80
CA ILE A 24 8.78 5.46 -7.25
C ILE A 24 9.32 6.79 -7.81
N LYS A 25 9.17 7.90 -7.07
CA LYS A 25 9.72 9.19 -7.48
C LYS A 25 11.25 9.18 -7.47
N CYS A 26 11.87 8.65 -6.41
CA CYS A 26 13.32 8.55 -6.27
C CYS A 26 13.94 7.61 -7.31
N GLU A 27 13.33 6.43 -7.55
CA GLU A 27 13.74 5.49 -8.60
C GLU A 27 13.75 6.18 -9.98
N ARG A 28 12.70 6.96 -10.30
CA ARG A 28 12.61 7.71 -11.56
C ARG A 28 13.61 8.87 -11.66
N ALA A 29 13.97 9.47 -10.54
CA ALA A 29 14.97 10.53 -10.47
C ALA A 29 16.41 9.97 -10.54
N GLY A 30 16.60 8.65 -10.39
CA GLY A 30 17.90 8.01 -10.38
C GLY A 30 18.68 8.26 -9.09
N GLU A 31 18.00 8.39 -7.95
CA GLU A 31 18.66 8.53 -6.65
C GLU A 31 19.46 7.26 -6.30
N GLU A 32 20.74 7.41 -5.95
CA GLU A 32 21.68 6.29 -5.75
C GLU A 32 21.32 5.41 -4.54
N ASP A 33 20.56 5.94 -3.59
CA ASP A 33 20.15 5.25 -2.35
C ASP A 33 18.82 4.48 -2.49
N VAL A 34 18.18 4.49 -3.66
CA VAL A 34 16.91 3.78 -3.90
C VAL A 34 17.11 2.72 -4.98
N GLU A 35 17.03 1.46 -4.57
CA GLU A 35 17.14 0.34 -5.48
C GLU A 35 15.76 -0.06 -6.01
N ARG A 36 15.76 -0.66 -7.21
CA ARG A 36 14.55 -1.26 -7.80
C ARG A 36 13.87 -2.26 -6.86
N GLY A 37 14.67 -2.94 -6.04
CA GLY A 37 14.22 -3.90 -5.02
C GLY A 37 13.41 -3.27 -3.89
N ASP A 38 13.67 -2.01 -3.53
CA ASP A 38 12.94 -1.30 -2.46
C ASP A 38 11.49 -1.05 -2.87
N VAL A 39 11.27 -0.66 -4.13
CA VAL A 39 9.93 -0.48 -4.70
C VAL A 39 9.17 -1.81 -4.68
N HIS A 40 9.82 -2.91 -5.07
CA HIS A 40 9.19 -4.24 -5.07
C HIS A 40 8.84 -4.69 -3.65
N ALA A 41 9.75 -4.55 -2.69
CA ALA A 41 9.50 -4.88 -1.30
C ALA A 41 8.33 -4.08 -0.71
N GLN A 42 8.20 -2.81 -1.08
CA GLN A 42 7.10 -1.97 -0.62
C GLN A 42 5.75 -2.36 -1.24
N ILE A 43 5.73 -2.77 -2.51
CA ILE A 43 4.53 -3.31 -3.17
C ILE A 43 4.07 -4.60 -2.49
N ASP A 44 4.99 -5.52 -2.21
CA ASP A 44 4.68 -6.80 -1.56
C ASP A 44 4.09 -6.58 -0.16
N ARG A 45 4.68 -5.65 0.61
CA ARG A 45 4.15 -5.26 1.93
C ARG A 45 2.74 -4.70 1.84
N LEU A 46 2.50 -3.78 0.90
CA LEU A 46 1.18 -3.18 0.71
C LEU A 46 0.14 -4.21 0.28
N GLY A 47 0.48 -5.11 -0.64
CA GLY A 47 -0.38 -6.23 -1.05
C GLY A 47 -0.80 -7.08 0.15
N GLY A 48 0.16 -7.52 0.96
CA GLY A 48 -0.13 -8.31 2.17
C GLY A 48 -1.01 -7.58 3.20
N LEU A 49 -0.93 -6.25 3.28
CA LEU A 49 -1.80 -5.46 4.16
C LEU A 49 -3.20 -5.27 3.60
N THR A 50 -3.35 -5.10 2.29
CA THR A 50 -4.66 -4.93 1.65
C THR A 50 -5.41 -6.24 1.50
N ASP A 51 -4.71 -7.37 1.37
CA ASP A 51 -5.30 -8.73 1.36
C ASP A 51 -6.03 -9.05 2.68
N LEU A 52 -5.69 -8.35 3.78
CA LEU A 52 -6.43 -8.46 5.03
C LEU A 52 -7.90 -8.04 4.91
N ALA A 53 -8.27 -7.34 3.84
CA ALA A 53 -9.64 -6.90 3.56
C ALA A 53 -10.47 -7.91 2.76
N ASP A 54 -9.86 -9.00 2.29
CA ASP A 54 -10.58 -10.03 1.55
C ASP A 54 -11.62 -10.74 2.44
N PRO A 55 -12.63 -11.39 1.85
CA PRO A 55 -13.67 -12.09 2.61
C PRO A 55 -13.13 -13.15 3.59
N GLU A 56 -11.94 -13.67 3.35
CA GLU A 56 -11.23 -14.65 4.18
C GLU A 56 -10.17 -14.02 5.11
N GLY A 57 -10.04 -12.68 5.08
CA GLY A 57 -9.07 -11.89 5.83
C GLY A 57 -9.51 -11.58 7.27
N LEU A 58 -9.13 -10.39 7.77
CA LEU A 58 -9.48 -9.99 9.13
C LEU A 58 -10.97 -9.58 9.22
N PRO A 59 -11.67 -9.97 10.30
CA PRO A 59 -13.01 -9.44 10.56
C PRO A 59 -12.89 -7.95 10.90
N VAL A 60 -13.24 -7.11 9.93
CA VAL A 60 -13.27 -5.65 10.04
C VAL A 60 -14.68 -5.14 9.82
N SER A 61 -14.97 -3.92 10.28
CA SER A 61 -16.22 -3.23 9.92
C SER A 61 -16.35 -3.04 8.40
N GLU A 62 -17.58 -2.93 7.89
CA GLU A 62 -17.84 -2.68 6.46
C GLU A 62 -17.16 -1.39 5.97
N THR A 63 -17.13 -0.35 6.80
CA THR A 63 -16.45 0.92 6.51
C THR A 63 -14.95 0.69 6.30
N THR A 64 -14.31 -0.07 7.18
CA THR A 64 -12.88 -0.40 7.06
C THR A 64 -12.62 -1.28 5.85
N ALA A 65 -13.44 -2.31 5.60
CA ALA A 65 -13.32 -3.14 4.41
C ALA A 65 -13.43 -2.33 3.11
N ALA A 66 -14.35 -1.36 3.05
CA ALA A 66 -14.49 -0.46 1.91
C ALA A 66 -13.24 0.43 1.74
N ARG A 67 -12.71 0.98 2.84
CA ARG A 67 -11.49 1.80 2.81
C ARG A 67 -10.28 1.01 2.36
N LEU A 68 -10.10 -0.21 2.86
CA LEU A 68 -8.97 -1.07 2.47
C LEU A 68 -9.03 -1.44 0.99
N ARG A 69 -10.22 -1.73 0.44
CA ARG A 69 -10.41 -1.95 -1.01
C ARG A 69 -10.04 -0.73 -1.84
N GLN A 70 -10.45 0.48 -1.43
CA GLN A 70 -10.04 1.71 -2.10
C GLN A 70 -8.51 1.88 -2.08
N LEU A 71 -7.86 1.61 -0.95
CA LEU A 71 -6.40 1.71 -0.83
C LEU A 71 -5.72 0.67 -1.73
N ASN A 72 -6.23 -0.55 -1.83
CA ASN A 72 -5.74 -1.57 -2.75
C ASN A 72 -5.80 -1.10 -4.23
N GLU A 73 -6.92 -0.49 -4.63
CA GLU A 73 -7.06 0.04 -5.99
C GLU A 73 -6.03 1.13 -6.30
N VAL A 74 -5.69 1.97 -5.31
CA VAL A 74 -4.61 2.97 -5.43
C VAL A 74 -3.25 2.28 -5.62
N VAL A 75 -2.92 1.29 -4.80
CA VAL A 75 -1.67 0.50 -4.94
C VAL A 75 -1.59 -0.10 -6.34
N MET A 76 -2.64 -0.80 -6.78
CA MET A 76 -2.71 -1.44 -8.10
C MET A 76 -2.64 -0.42 -9.25
N GLY A 77 -3.16 0.79 -9.05
CA GLY A 77 -2.99 1.91 -9.98
C GLY A 77 -1.52 2.33 -10.13
N MET A 78 -0.80 2.49 -9.02
CA MET A 78 0.61 2.87 -9.01
C MET A 78 1.49 1.78 -9.63
N VAL A 79 1.23 0.50 -9.30
CA VAL A 79 1.94 -0.65 -9.88
C VAL A 79 1.77 -0.66 -11.40
N ARG A 80 0.53 -0.54 -11.90
CA ARG A 80 0.25 -0.50 -13.35
C ARG A 80 0.94 0.69 -14.03
N SER A 81 0.85 1.88 -13.45
CA SER A 81 1.52 3.09 -13.99
C SER A 81 3.04 2.94 -14.06
N ARG A 82 3.64 2.23 -13.10
CA ARG A 82 5.07 1.91 -13.14
C ARG A 82 5.38 0.92 -14.25
N LEU A 83 4.62 -0.17 -14.37
CA LEU A 83 4.81 -1.19 -15.39
C LEU A 83 4.63 -0.65 -16.83
N SER A 84 3.76 0.34 -17.03
CA SER A 84 3.56 0.98 -18.34
C SER A 84 4.69 1.95 -18.74
N ASN A 85 5.56 2.32 -17.80
CA ASN A 85 6.66 3.27 -18.02
C ASN A 85 8.04 2.57 -18.10
N ILE A 86 8.04 1.23 -18.19
CA ILE A 86 9.20 0.40 -18.53
C ILE A 86 9.15 0.13 -20.04
#